data_AF-A0AAP2VN48-F1
#
_entry.id   AF-A0AAP2VN48-F1
#
_cell.length_a   1.000
_cell.length_b   1.000
_cell.length_c   1.000
_cell.angle_alpha   90.00
_cell.angle_beta   90.00
_cell.angle_gamma   90.00
#
_symmetry.space_group_name_H-M   'P 1'
#
loop_
_entity.id
_entity.type
_entity.pdbx_description
1 polymer ?
#
loop_
_entity_poly.entity_id
_entity_poly.type
_entity_poly.pdbx_seq_one_letter_code
_entity_poly.pdbx_strand_id
1 'polypeptide(L)' 'LDSRMIKNLPKPIAAATGVDALCHAIECFTSTKANPISNTFALEALDLIMNNIIEACTNPEALDAKSNML' A
#
# COMPACT_ATOMS: atom_id res chain seq x y z
N LEU A 1 -11.75 -0.04 -3.39
CA LEU A 1 -11.97 1.24 -2.65
C LEU A 1 -11.88 2.41 -3.65
N ASP A 2 -12.36 3.62 -3.32
CA ASP A 2 -12.34 4.78 -4.24
C ASP A 2 -11.12 5.69 -3.98
N SER A 3 -10.18 5.77 -4.93
CA SER A 3 -8.94 6.55 -4.81
C SER A 3 -9.16 8.06 -4.67
N ARG A 4 -10.32 8.57 -5.10
CA ARG A 4 -10.66 10.00 -4.96
C ARG A 4 -10.85 10.41 -3.50
N MET A 5 -11.20 9.47 -2.62
CA MET A 5 -11.34 9.75 -1.19
C MET A 5 -10.00 10.06 -0.51
N ILE A 6 -8.88 9.57 -1.06
CA ILE A 6 -7.53 9.79 -0.53
C ILE A 6 -6.69 10.76 -1.39
N LYS A 7 -7.34 11.43 -2.36
CA LYS A 7 -6.70 12.35 -3.30
C LYS A 7 -5.91 13.45 -2.59
N ASN A 8 -6.55 14.05 -1.58
CA ASN A 8 -6.08 15.24 -0.89
C ASN A 8 -5.54 14.96 0.53
N LEU A 9 -5.17 13.71 0.84
CA LEU A 9 -4.52 13.42 2.12
C LEU A 9 -3.22 14.21 2.25
N PRO A 10 -2.93 14.81 3.42
CA PRO A 10 -1.62 15.38 3.68
C PRO A 10 -0.53 14.31 3.51
N LYS A 11 0.56 14.68 2.83
CA LYS A 11 1.69 13.76 2.55
C LYS A 11 2.15 12.95 3.77
N PRO A 12 2.33 13.52 4.98
CA PRO A 12 2.74 12.74 6.16
C PRO A 12 1.75 11.64 6.54
N ILE A 13 0.44 11.90 6.38
CA ILE A 13 -0.62 10.92 6.68
C ILE A 13 -0.61 9.82 5.62
N ALA A 14 -0.59 10.17 4.34
CA ALA A 14 -0.55 9.19 3.24
C ALA A 14 0.68 8.28 3.34
N ALA A 15 1.85 8.86 3.65
CA ALA A 15 3.08 8.11 3.82
C ALA A 15 3.02 7.19 5.05
N ALA A 16 2.54 7.69 6.20
CA ALA A 16 2.42 6.87 7.41
C ALA A 16 1.49 5.67 7.19
N THR A 17 0.33 5.86 6.58
CA THR A 17 -0.61 4.77 6.28
C THR A 17 -0.08 3.81 5.22
N GLY A 18 0.66 4.31 4.22
CA GLY A 18 1.29 3.47 3.20
C GLY A 18 2.40 2.59 3.78
N VAL A 19 3.21 3.12 4.69
CA VAL A 19 4.25 2.37 5.40
C VAL A 19 3.63 1.36 6.38
N ASP A 20 2.53 1.69 7.04
CA ASP A 20 1.78 0.74 7.87
C ASP A 20 1.29 -0.48 7.05
N ALA A 21 0.71 -0.23 5.87
CA ALA A 21 0.33 -1.31 4.95
C ALA A 21 1.53 -2.15 4.47
N LEU A 22 2.69 -1.52 4.23
CA LEU A 22 3.93 -2.21 3.90
C LEU A 22 4.39 -3.12 5.04
N CYS A 23 4.35 -2.62 6.29
CA CYS A 23 4.66 -3.41 7.47
C CYS A 23 3.74 -4.64 7.58
N HIS A 24 2.42 -4.45 7.40
CA HIS A 24 1.47 -5.56 7.40
C HIS A 24 1.79 -6.62 6.35
N ALA A 25 2.21 -6.23 5.14
CA ALA A 25 2.61 -7.19 4.10
C ALA A 25 3.85 -8.01 4.53
N ILE A 26 4.87 -7.35 5.07
CA ILE A 26 6.10 -8.01 5.55
C ILE A 26 5.79 -8.94 6.73
N GLU A 27 5.02 -8.47 7.71
CA GLU A 27 4.61 -9.26 8.88
C GLU A 27 3.74 -10.46 8.46
N CYS A 28 2.86 -10.28 7.48
CA CYS A 28 2.03 -11.35 6.94
C CYS A 28 2.89 -12.46 6.31
N PHE A 29 3.86 -12.09 5.46
CA PHE A 29 4.73 -13.04 4.78
C PHE A 29 5.69 -13.77 5.73
N THR A 30 6.17 -13.08 6.78
CA THR A 30 7.14 -13.62 7.75
C THR A 30 6.49 -14.30 8.96
N SER A 31 5.16 -14.29 9.05
CA SER A 31 4.40 -14.86 10.16
C SER A 31 4.63 -16.37 10.31
N THR A 32 4.66 -16.85 11.56
CA THR A 32 4.66 -18.29 11.86
C THR A 32 3.35 -18.99 11.46
N LYS A 33 2.30 -18.21 11.16
CA LYS A 33 1.00 -18.69 10.68
C LYS A 33 0.80 -18.46 9.17
N ALA A 34 1.85 -18.04 8.47
CA ALA A 34 1.81 -17.84 7.02
C ALA A 34 1.39 -19.12 6.28
N ASN A 35 0.64 -18.96 5.21
CA ASN A 35 0.21 -20.04 4.33
C ASN A 35 0.33 -19.59 2.86
N PRO A 36 0.25 -20.50 1.87
CA PRO A 36 0.43 -20.14 0.47
C PRO A 36 -0.51 -19.04 -0.04
N ILE A 37 -1.74 -18.98 0.48
CA ILE A 37 -2.71 -17.96 0.11
C ILE A 37 -2.32 -16.60 0.68
N SER A 38 -2.01 -16.52 1.99
CA SER A 38 -1.57 -15.26 2.60
C SER A 38 -0.27 -14.73 1.98
N ASN A 39 0.66 -15.63 1.65
CA ASN A 39 1.91 -15.26 1.01
C ASN A 39 1.70 -14.66 -0.38
N THR A 40 0.73 -15.18 -1.14
CA THR A 40 0.38 -14.63 -2.45
C THR A 40 -0.08 -13.17 -2.31
N PHE A 41 -0.99 -12.89 -1.38
CA PHE A 41 -1.47 -11.52 -1.14
C PHE A 41 -0.38 -10.61 -0.56
N ALA A 42 0.46 -11.12 0.33
CA ALA A 42 1.54 -10.33 0.92
C ALA A 42 2.58 -9.90 -0.13
N LEU A 43 2.94 -10.80 -1.06
CA LEU A 43 3.86 -10.48 -2.15
C LEU A 43 3.25 -9.51 -3.16
N GLU A 44 1.97 -9.70 -3.53
CA GLU A 44 1.26 -8.77 -4.42
C GLU A 44 1.14 -7.37 -3.79
N ALA A 45 0.75 -7.30 -2.51
CA ALA A 45 0.67 -6.04 -1.78
C ALA A 45 2.04 -5.36 -1.69
N LEU A 46 3.11 -6.12 -1.45
CA LEU A 46 4.48 -5.60 -1.43
C LEU A 46 4.84 -4.94 -2.78
N ASP A 47 4.60 -5.62 -3.89
CA ASP A 47 4.92 -5.10 -5.24
C ASP A 47 4.11 -3.84 -5.56
N LEU A 48 2.80 -3.86 -5.33
CA LEU A 48 1.93 -2.70 -5.54
C LEU A 48 2.35 -1.51 -4.68
N ILE A 49 2.61 -1.71 -3.38
CA ILE A 49 3.00 -0.62 -2.48
C ILE A 49 4.36 -0.05 -2.89
N MET A 50 5.37 -0.89 -3.09
CA MET A 50 6.73 -0.43 -3.40
C MET A 50 6.80 0.35 -4.72
N ASN A 51 6.02 -0.05 -5.72
CA ASN A 51 6.00 0.61 -7.03
C ASN A 51 5.17 1.90 -7.07
N ASN A 52 4.29 2.15 -6.09
CA ASN A 52 3.33 3.25 -6.15
C ASN A 52 3.41 4.25 -4.98
N ILE A 53 4.00 3.89 -3.83
CA ILE A 53 3.89 4.67 -2.58
C ILE A 53 4.40 6.10 -2.69
N ILE A 54 5.50 6.34 -3.42
CA ILE A 54 6.06 7.69 -3.58
C ILE A 54 5.08 8.56 -4.35
N GLU A 55 4.67 8.12 -5.55
CA GLU A 55 3.78 8.87 -6.44
C GLU A 55 2.41 9.10 -5.78
N ALA A 56 1.84 8.07 -5.14
CA ALA A 56 0.56 8.17 -4.43
C ALA A 56 0.59 9.19 -3.27
N CYS A 57 1.75 9.41 -2.65
CA CYS A 57 1.94 10.37 -1.55
C CYS A 57 2.30 11.78 -2.02
N THR A 58 3.01 11.93 -3.14
CA THR A 58 3.53 13.24 -3.59
C THR A 58 2.69 13.90 -4.68
N ASN A 59 1.89 13.13 -5.41
CA ASN A 59 1.05 13.64 -6.50
C ASN A 59 -0.45 13.44 -6.20
N PRO A 60 -1.22 14.51 -5.93
CA PRO A 60 -2.66 14.42 -5.73
C PRO A 60 -3.42 13.85 -6.93
N GLU A 61 -2.93 14.03 -8.15
CA GLU A 61 -3.60 13.60 -9.38
C GLU A 61 -3.25 12.16 -9.81
N ALA A 62 -2.33 11.49 -9.12
CA ALA A 62 -1.93 10.12 -9.41
C ALA A 62 -2.98 9.10 -8.91
N LEU A 63 -4.17 9.13 -9.51
CA LEU A 63 -5.30 8.29 -9.12
C LEU A 63 -5.02 6.80 -9.29
N ASP A 64 -4.22 6.42 -10.28
CA ASP A 64 -3.83 5.02 -10.51
C ASP A 64 -2.88 4.53 -9.41
N ALA A 65 -1.85 5.30 -9.08
CA ALA A 65 -0.93 4.98 -7.99
C ALA A 65 -1.68 4.89 -6.64
N LYS A 66 -2.59 5.83 -6.39
CA LYS A 66 -3.47 5.80 -5.21
C LYS A 66 -4.41 4.59 -5.23
N SER A 67 -4.91 4.15 -6.39
CA SER A 67 -5.78 2.97 -6.49
C SER A 67 -5.01 1.68 -6.28
N ASN A 68 -3.74 1.61 -6.69
CA ASN A 68 -2.88 0.45 -6.45
C ASN A 68 -2.52 0.28 -4.96
N MET A 69 -2.66 1.34 -4.16
CA MET A 69 -2.43 1.34 -2.71
C MET A 69 -3.67 1.02 -1.86
N LEU A 70 -4.81 0.70 -2.49
CA LEU A 70 -6.12 0.59 -1.85
C LEU A 70 -6.74 -0.80 -1.92
#